data_AF-A0A975K8V2-F1
#
_entry.id   AF-A0A975K8V2-F1
#
_cell.length_a   1.000
_cell.length_b   1.000
_cell.length_c   1.000
_cell.angle_alpha   90.00
_cell.angle_beta   90.00
_cell.angle_gamma   90.00
#
_symmetry.space_group_name_H-M   'P 1'
#
loop_
_entity.id
_entity.type
_entity.pdbx_description
1 polymer ?
#
loop_
_entity_poly.entity_id
_entity_poly.type
_entity_poly.pdbx_seq_one_letter_code
_entity_poly.pdbx_strand_id
1 'polypeptide(L)' 'MPDIKLGRLPDRTPVKVTIHILPELQRSLLDYAQYYAEAYGREEPITDLVPAMLTAFLASDPSFLKRTKGKSNASI' A
#
# COMPACT_ATOMS: atom_id res chain seq x y z
N MET A 1 -5.85 -24.65 -25.61
CA MET A 1 -6.60 -23.69 -24.77
C MET A 1 -6.49 -24.19 -23.34
N PRO A 2 -5.97 -23.41 -22.37
CA PRO A 2 -5.83 -23.94 -21.02
C PRO A 2 -7.21 -24.08 -20.38
N ASP A 3 -7.56 -25.33 -20.05
CA ASP A 3 -8.84 -25.78 -19.49
C ASP A 3 -8.86 -25.60 -17.96
N ILE A 4 -8.51 -24.39 -17.51
CA ILE A 4 -8.42 -24.07 -16.08
C ILE A 4 -9.35 -22.91 -15.70
N LYS A 5 -10.13 -23.12 -14.63
CA LYS A 5 -11.05 -22.12 -14.05
C LYS A 5 -10.32 -20.94 -13.40
N LEU A 6 -9.03 -21.10 -13.11
CA LEU A 6 -8.20 -20.03 -12.58
C LEU A 6 -7.62 -19.24 -13.75
N GLY A 7 -8.21 -18.08 -14.03
CA GLY A 7 -7.64 -17.10 -14.94
C GLY A 7 -6.23 -16.69 -14.50
N ARG A 8 -5.48 -16.08 -15.42
CA ARG A 8 -4.13 -15.58 -15.13
C ARG A 8 -4.16 -14.70 -13.87
N LEU A 9 -3.32 -15.03 -12.89
CA LEU A 9 -3.18 -14.22 -11.69
C LEU A 9 -2.78 -12.79 -12.09
N PRO A 10 -3.27 -11.76 -11.37
CA PRO A 10 -2.86 -10.39 -11.62
C PRO A 10 -1.34 -10.28 -11.50
N ASP A 11 -0.75 -9.32 -12.21
CA ASP A 11 0.68 -9.04 -12.04
C ASP A 11 0.94 -8.62 -10.59
N ARG A 12 1.75 -9.42 -9.88
CA ARG A 12 2.13 -9.19 -8.48
C ARG A 12 3.58 -8.71 -8.38
N THR A 13 4.19 -8.34 -9.50
CA THR A 13 5.56 -7.85 -9.53
C THR A 13 5.64 -6.53 -8.75
N PRO A 14 6.41 -6.45 -7.66
CA PRO A 14 6.57 -5.21 -6.91
C PRO A 14 7.21 -4.14 -7.80
N VAL A 15 6.63 -2.94 -7.81
CA VAL A 15 7.20 -1.79 -8.53
C VAL A 15 8.05 -0.98 -7.56
N LYS A 16 9.33 -0.78 -7.89
CA LYS A 16 10.21 0.12 -7.13
C LYS A 16 9.84 1.57 -7.41
N VAL A 17 9.46 2.30 -6.36
CA VAL A 17 9.23 3.75 -6.41
C VAL A 17 10.29 4.42 -5.55
N THR A 18 11.00 5.40 -6.10
CA THR A 18 11.96 6.24 -5.36
C THR A 18 11.37 7.63 -5.18
N ILE A 19 11.29 8.08 -3.92
CA ILE A 19 10.73 9.39 -3.55
C ILE A 19 11.71 10.14 -2.64
N HIS A 20 11.66 11.47 -2.68
CA HIS A 20 12.25 12.32 -1.67
C HIS A 20 11.15 12.75 -0.70
N ILE A 21 11.42 12.63 0.59
CA ILE A 21 10.53 13.10 1.66
C ILE A 21 11.17 14.22 2.44
N LEU A 22 10.33 15.12 2.95
CA LEU A 22 10.80 16.21 3.79
C LEU A 22 11.28 15.67 5.15
N PRO A 23 12.23 16.36 5.81
CA PRO A 23 12.75 15.92 7.11
C PRO A 23 11.67 15.72 8.18
N GLU A 24 10.63 16.54 8.13
CA GLU A 24 9.52 16.44 9.09
C GLU A 24 8.73 15.13 8.92
N LEU A 25 8.45 14.73 7.68
CA LEU A 25 7.80 13.45 7.41
C LEU A 25 8.69 12.28 7.82
N GLN A 26 10.01 12.36 7.60
CA GLN A 26 10.95 11.34 8.05
C GLN A 26 10.88 11.14 9.58
N ARG A 27 10.82 12.23 10.36
CA ARG A 27 10.70 12.17 11.82
C ARG A 27 9.40 11.50 12.23
N SER A 28 8.27 11.97 11.68
CA SER A 28 6.96 11.38 12.00
C SER A 28 6.87 9.89 11.64
N LEU A 29 7.52 9.45 10.55
CA LEU A 29 7.57 8.04 10.18
C LEU A 29 8.40 7.20 11.17
N LEU A 30 9.50 7.74 11.70
CA LEU A 30 10.30 7.06 12.72
C LEU A 30 9.56 6.98 14.06
N ASP A 31 8.91 8.07 14.48
CA ASP A 31 8.10 8.09 15.70
C ASP A 31 6.95 7.08 15.61
N TYR A 32 6.29 7.01 14.45
CA TYR A 32 5.24 6.01 14.22
C TYR A 32 5.79 4.58 14.23
N ALA A 33 6.99 4.33 13.68
CA ALA A 33 7.59 3.00 13.72
C ALA A 33 7.90 2.54 15.15
N GLN A 34 8.36 3.46 16.01
CA GLN A 34 8.49 3.19 17.45
C GLN A 34 7.14 2.87 18.09
N TYR A 35 6.13 3.69 17.86
CA TYR A 35 4.78 3.44 18.38
C TYR A 35 4.21 2.08 17.91
N TYR A 36 4.44 1.72 16.65
CA TYR A 36 4.06 0.40 16.12
C TYR A 36 4.79 -0.73 16.86
N ALA A 37 6.09 -0.57 17.09
CA ALA A 37 6.89 -1.55 17.82
C ALA A 37 6.44 -1.72 19.27
N GLU A 38 6.08 -0.63 19.95
CA GLU A 38 5.51 -0.67 21.30
C GLU A 38 4.16 -1.41 21.32
N ALA A 39 3.30 -1.15 20.33
CA ALA A 39 1.97 -1.75 20.25
C ALA A 39 1.99 -3.26 19.93
N TYR A 40 2.92 -3.70 19.08
CA TYR A 40 2.97 -5.07 18.57
C TYR A 40 4.16 -5.90 19.08
N GLY A 41 5.04 -5.31 19.89
CA GLY A 41 6.25 -5.94 20.42
C GLY A 41 7.28 -6.28 19.34
N ARG A 42 7.21 -5.64 18.17
CA ARG A 42 8.08 -5.91 17.03
C ARG A 42 8.42 -4.65 16.26
N GLU A 43 9.72 -4.40 16.12
CA GLU A 43 10.24 -3.39 15.20
C GLU A 43 10.07 -3.84 13.75
N GLU A 44 9.49 -2.96 12.93
CA GLU A 44 9.36 -3.13 11.48
C GLU A 44 9.98 -1.89 10.81
N PRO A 45 10.77 -2.06 9.74
CA PRO A 45 11.42 -0.94 9.08
C PRO A 45 10.38 -0.05 8.40
N ILE A 46 10.65 1.27 8.36
CA ILE A 46 9.74 2.23 7.70
C ILE A 46 9.45 1.87 6.23
N THR A 47 10.40 1.21 5.56
CA THR A 47 10.23 0.77 4.16
C THR A 47 9.15 -0.29 3.98
N ASP A 48 8.83 -1.03 5.03
CA ASP A 48 7.82 -2.09 5.02
C ASP A 48 6.48 -1.56 5.54
N LEU A 49 6.53 -0.60 6.48
CA LEU A 49 5.36 0.10 6.99
C LEU A 49 4.74 1.05 5.94
N VAL A 50 5.56 1.79 5.19
CA VAL A 50 5.09 2.80 4.22
C VAL A 50 4.13 2.21 3.16
N PRO A 51 4.41 1.07 2.50
CA PRO A 51 3.45 0.45 1.60
C PRO A 51 2.11 0.11 2.25
N ALA A 52 2.12 -0.38 3.50
CA ALA A 52 0.90 -0.70 4.24
C ALA A 52 0.11 0.58 4.60
N MET A 53 0.81 1.63 5.06
CA MET A 53 0.22 2.94 5.34
C MET A 53 -0.44 3.55 4.10
N LEU A 54 0.25 3.55 2.95
CA LEU A 54 -0.28 4.08 1.70
C LEU A 54 -1.49 3.27 1.22
N THR A 55 -1.45 1.95 1.37
CA THR A 55 -2.58 1.07 1.05
C THR A 55 -3.79 1.41 1.92
N ALA A 56 -3.59 1.55 3.24
CA ALA A 56 -4.65 1.92 4.17
C ALA A 56 -5.21 3.31 3.87
N PHE A 57 -4.34 4.29 3.57
CA PHE A 57 -4.74 5.63 3.17
C PHE A 57 -5.64 5.62 1.94
N LEU A 58 -5.23 4.95 0.85
CA LEU A 58 -6.02 4.84 -0.38
C LEU A 58 -7.35 4.10 -0.15
N ALA A 59 -7.36 3.08 0.69
CA ALA A 59 -8.58 2.35 1.07
C ALA A 59 -9.52 3.20 1.94
N SER A 60 -9.00 4.18 2.66
CA SER A 60 -9.79 5.04 3.56
C SER A 60 -10.47 6.21 2.85
N ASP A 61 -10.06 6.60 1.64
CA ASP A 61 -10.62 7.73 0.89
C ASP A 61 -11.89 7.30 0.10
N PRO A 62 -13.11 7.69 0.53
CA PRO A 62 -14.34 7.27 -0.14
C PRO A 62 -14.50 7.89 -1.53
N SER A 63 -13.96 9.09 -1.74
CA SER A 63 -14.01 9.78 -3.04
C SER A 63 -13.11 9.08 -4.05
N PHE A 64 -11.93 8.66 -3.61
CA PHE A 64 -11.05 7.80 -4.39
C PHE A 64 -11.73 6.47 -4.74
N LEU A 65 -12.30 5.78 -3.74
CA LEU A 65 -12.98 4.50 -3.94
C LEU A 65 -14.16 4.57 -4.93
N LYS A 66 -14.96 5.64 -4.88
CA LYS A 66 -16.05 5.87 -5.85
C LYS A 66 -15.52 5.99 -7.28
N ARG A 67 -14.38 6.66 -7.46
CA ARG A 67 -13.74 6.83 -8.77
C ARG A 67 -13.08 5.55 -9.29
N THR A 68 -12.55 4.70 -8.42
CA THR A 68 -11.89 3.45 -8.82
C THR A 68 -12.87 2.31 -9.09
N LYS A 69 -13.99 2.21 -8.35
CA LYS A 69 -15.07 1.25 -8.65
C LYS A 69 -15.69 1.45 -10.04
N GLY A 70 -15.70 2.69 -10.54
CA GLY A 70 -16.13 2.98 -11.92
C GLY A 70 -15.13 2.53 -12.99
N LYS A 71 -13.86 2.28 -12.63
CA LYS A 71 -12.80 1.84 -13.56
C LYS A 71 -12.62 0.32 -13.60
N SER A 72 -12.94 -0.40 -12.52
CA SER A 72 -12.86 -1.86 -12.47
C SER A 72 -13.89 -2.58 -13.35
N ASN A 73 -14.96 -1.89 -13.78
CA ASN A 73 -15.95 -2.41 -14.74
C ASN A 73 -15.68 -1.96 -16.20
N ALA A 74 -14.55 -1.29 -16.47
CA ALA A 74 -14.25 -0.69 -17.76
C ALA A 74 -12.87 -1.11 -18.30
N SER A 75 -12.47 -2.36 -18.08
CA SER A 75 -11.26 -2.93 -18.71
C SER A 75 -11.52 -4.38 -19.13
N ILE A 76 -11.94 -4.49 -20.39
CA ILE A 76 -11.79 -5.59 -21.35
C ILE A 76 -12.50 -6.91 -21.02
#